data_AF-A0A937D419-F1
#
_entry.id   AF-A0A937D419-F1
#
_cell.length_a   1.000
_cell.length_b   1.000
_cell.length_c   1.000
_cell.angle_alpha   90.00
_cell.angle_beta   90.00
_cell.angle_gamma   90.00
#
_symmetry.space_group_name_H-M   'P 1'
#
loop_
_entity.id
_entity.type
_entity.pdbx_description
1 polymer ?
#
loop_
_entity_poly.entity_id
_entity_poly.type
_entity_poly.pdbx_seq_one_letter_code
_entity_poly.pdbx_strand_id
1 'polypeptide(L)' 'MIGIGCLAPLVLFVAGAFAGYLAMGSPGVTWGAGIGFLAGLAVLGLAGWVVGRIKRK' A
#
# COMPACT_ATOMS: atom_id res chain seq x y z
N MET A 1 -3.45 11.15 15.22
CA MET A 1 -2.39 10.20 14.82
C MET A 1 -2.83 9.11 13.82
N ILE A 2 -4.13 8.93 13.55
CA ILE A 2 -4.63 7.92 12.58
C ILE A 2 -4.40 8.31 11.10
N GLY A 3 -4.30 9.61 10.77
CA GLY A 3 -4.21 10.07 9.38
C GLY A 3 -2.91 9.73 8.64
N ILE A 4 -1.79 9.53 9.34
CA ILE A 4 -0.49 9.25 8.69
C ILE A 4 -0.43 7.81 8.17
N GLY A 5 -1.05 6.86 8.87
CA GLY A 5 -1.08 5.47 8.44
C GLY A 5 -1.77 5.31 7.08
N CYS A 6 -2.91 5.98 6.90
CA CYS A 6 -3.72 5.91 5.68
C CYS A 6 -3.02 6.47 4.42
N LEU A 7 -1.93 7.25 4.58
CA LEU A 7 -1.15 7.73 3.44
C LEU A 7 -0.31 6.63 2.80
N ALA A 8 0.10 5.60 3.57
CA ALA A 8 0.91 4.50 3.05
C ALA A 8 0.27 3.77 1.85
N PRO A 9 -1.00 3.32 1.89
CA PRO A 9 -1.65 2.69 0.75
C PRO A 9 -1.88 3.66 -0.41
N LEU A 10 -2.07 4.95 -0.15
CA LEU A 10 -2.19 5.97 -1.20
C LEU A 10 -0.86 6.16 -1.95
N VAL A 11 0.26 6.24 -1.24
CA VAL A 11 1.58 6.39 -1.85
C VAL A 11 1.97 5.13 -2.62
N LEU A 12 1.73 3.95 -2.05
CA LEU A 12 2.02 2.67 -2.71
C LEU A 12 1.08 2.41 -3.91
N PHE A 13 -0.16 2.90 -3.88
CA PHE A 13 -1.06 2.89 -5.04
C PHE A 13 -0.50 3.71 -6.19
N VAL A 14 -0.07 4.95 -5.94
CA VAL A 14 0.49 5.83 -6.98
C VAL A 14 1.82 5.27 -7.51
N ALA A 15 2.70 4.80 -6.62
CA ALA A 15 3.96 4.17 -7.01
C ALA A 15 3.75 2.88 -7.81
N GLY A 16 2.79 2.03 -7.41
CA GLY A 16 2.41 0.83 -8.12
C GLY A 16 1.82 1.11 -9.50
N ALA A 17 0.96 2.12 -9.61
CA ALA A 17 0.39 2.57 -10.89
C ALA A 17 1.49 3.03 -11.87
N PHE A 18 2.46 3.80 -11.37
CA PHE A 18 3.60 4.28 -12.16
C PHE A 18 4.51 3.13 -12.59
N ALA A 19 4.82 2.21 -11.68
CA ALA A 19 5.63 1.02 -11.98
C ALA A 19 4.93 0.11 -13.01
N GLY A 20 3.62 -0.07 -12.87
CA GLY A 20 2.81 -0.84 -13.82
C GLY A 20 2.77 -0.19 -15.20
N TYR A 21 2.65 1.13 -15.27
CA TYR A 21 2.73 1.89 -16.53
C TYR A 21 4.08 1.69 -17.23
N LEU A 22 5.18 1.75 -16.47
CA LEU A 22 6.52 1.55 -17.03
C LEU A 22 6.75 0.12 -17.54
N ALA A 23 6.12 -0.88 -16.91
CA ALA A 23 6.30 -2.28 -17.29
C ALA A 23 5.47 -2.71 -18.51
N MET A 24 4.23 -2.24 -18.62
CA MET A 24 3.26 -2.78 -19.59
C MET A 24 2.41 -1.69 -20.29
N GLY A 25 2.75 -0.41 -20.11
CA GLY A 25 2.02 0.73 -20.65
C GLY A 25 0.67 0.95 -19.97
N SER A 26 -0.28 1.55 -20.68
CA SER A 26 -1.63 1.88 -20.19
C SER A 26 -2.36 0.72 -19.46
N PRO A 27 -2.38 -0.53 -19.96
CA PRO A 27 -3.03 -1.63 -19.23
C PRO A 27 -2.29 -2.02 -17.95
N GLY A 28 -0.99 -1.73 -17.83
CA GLY A 28 -0.21 -1.97 -16.62
C GLY A 28 -0.56 -1.03 -15.47
N VAL A 29 -1.16 0.13 -15.74
CA VAL A 29 -1.54 1.11 -14.70
C VAL A 29 -2.55 0.50 -13.73
N THR A 30 -3.61 -0.13 -14.24
CA THR A 30 -4.69 -0.69 -13.38
C THR A 30 -4.19 -1.87 -12.55
N TRP A 31 -3.38 -2.75 -13.15
CA TRP A 31 -2.76 -3.87 -12.45
C TRP A 31 -1.73 -3.40 -11.42
N GLY A 32 -0.86 -2.46 -11.78
CA GLY A 32 0.14 -1.90 -10.87
C GLY A 32 -0.49 -1.13 -9.71
N ALA A 33 -1.54 -0.36 -9.98
CA ALA A 33 -2.29 0.36 -8.96
C ALA A 33 -2.97 -0.61 -7.96
N GLY A 34 -3.60 -1.67 -8.47
CA GLY A 34 -4.22 -2.70 -7.63
C GLY A 34 -3.22 -3.43 -6.73
N ILE A 35 -2.07 -3.84 -7.28
CA ILE A 35 -1.01 -4.50 -6.52
C ILE A 35 -0.41 -3.54 -5.48
N GLY A 36 -0.14 -2.29 -5.87
CA GLY A 36 0.38 -1.25 -4.96
C GLY A 36 -0.56 -0.97 -3.79
N PHE A 37 -1.87 -0.93 -4.04
CA PHE A 37 -2.87 -0.75 -2.97
C PHE A 37 -2.90 -1.92 -1.99
N LEU A 38 -2.94 -3.16 -2.52
CA LEU A 38 -2.96 -4.37 -1.69
C LEU A 38 -1.69 -4.49 -0.85
N ALA A 39 -0.53 -4.20 -1.43
CA ALA A 39 0.74 -4.15 -0.71
C ALA A 39 0.70 -3.10 0.42
N GLY A 40 0.17 -1.91 0.14
CA GLY A 40 0.02 -0.87 1.16
C GLY A 40 -0.94 -1.23 2.29
N LEU A 41 -2.06 -1.90 1.98
CA LEU A 41 -2.97 -2.43 3.00
C LEU A 41 -2.31 -3.52 3.85
N ALA A 42 -1.54 -4.42 3.22
CA ALA A 42 -0.82 -5.47 3.94
C ALA A 42 0.21 -4.88 4.92
N VAL A 43 0.97 -3.87 4.49
CA VAL A 43 1.93 -3.15 5.35
C VAL A 43 1.22 -2.48 6.53
N LEU A 44 0.09 -1.83 6.28
CA LEU A 44 -0.67 -1.13 7.31
C LEU A 44 -1.30 -2.11 8.32
N GLY A 45 -1.82 -3.23 7.82
CA GLY A 45 -2.34 -4.33 8.65
C GLY A 45 -1.24 -4.96 9.52
N LEU A 46 -0.05 -5.22 8.96
CA LEU A 46 1.10 -5.73 9.70
C LEU A 46 1.57 -4.73 10.76
N ALA A 47 1.69 -3.45 10.43
CA ALA A 47 2.08 -2.41 11.38
C ALA A 47 1.07 -2.30 12.54
N GLY A 48 -0.23 -2.30 12.23
CA GLY A 48 -1.29 -2.31 13.24
C GLY A 48 -1.25 -3.57 14.12
N TRP A 49 -0.98 -4.73 13.53
CA TRP A 49 -0.83 -5.99 14.25
C TRP A 49 0.36 -5.98 15.21
N VAL A 50 1.53 -5.50 14.76
CA VAL A 50 2.74 -5.38 15.61
C VAL A 50 2.49 -4.44 16.78
N VAL A 51 1.91 -3.25 16.54
CA VAL A 51 1.58 -2.30 17.60
C VAL A 51 0.55 -2.89 18.58
N GLY A 52 -0.45 -3.61 18.07
CA GLY A 52 -1.43 -4.33 18.90
C GLY A 52 -0.81 -5.43 19.74
N ARG A 53 0.20 -6.14 19.22
CA ARG A 53 0.95 -7.16 19.96
C ARG A 53 1.81 -6.56 21.07
N ILE A 54 2.40 -5.39 20.84
CA ILE A 54 3.19 -4.67 21.84
C ILE A 54 2.30 -4.13 22.96
N LYS A 55 1.14 -3.55 22.63
CA LYS A 55 0.20 -2.98 23.64
C LYS A 55 -0.59 -4.02 24.43
N ARG A 56 -0.70 -5.27 23.95
CA ARG A 56 -1.36 -6.37 24.67
C ARG A 56 -0.41 -7.15 25.60
N LYS A 57 0.87 -6.78 25.65
CA LYS A 57 1.80 -7.21 26.71
C LYS A 57 1.84 -6.14 27.80
#